data_AF-A0A7U9SSZ0-F1
#
_entry.id   AF-A0A7U9SSZ0-F1
#
_cell.length_a   1.000
_cell.length_b   1.000
_cell.length_c   1.000
_cell.angle_alpha   90.00
_cell.angle_beta   90.00
_cell.angle_gamma   90.00
#
_symmetry.space_group_name_H-M   'P 1'
#
loop_
_entity.id
_entity.type
_entity.pdbx_description
1 polymer ?
#
loop_
_entity_poly.entity_id
_entity_poly.type
_entity_poly.pdbx_seq_one_letter_code
_entity_poly.pdbx_strand_id
1 'polypeptide(L)'
;MESLRDVRRVMEREAKKGSCPLLFERIGFGEKPFQLILSEEKLDEVLAYLLRLKSFRQYAEKTVINNVYMDLDMFCKKPQFKRTHSVMEREGIYARVQRYKKKLNPDYESGLCLETVRCIFTLPEGEAEKCRMTHEGQETYAFIMSNKYILGLFTHCEAARKSVVSDGVEYGHLAEREQKTALLENVGDVLFQALLLDDVEYGDGRLCANLHTIYCLNEK
;
A
#
# COMPACT_ATOMS: atom_id res chain seq x y z
N MET A 1 -10.35 -9.95 -12.37
CA MET A 1 -9.24 -8.99 -12.20
C MET A 1 -9.28 -8.11 -13.44
N GLU A 2 -9.42 -6.78 -13.30
CA GLU A 2 -9.34 -5.89 -14.46
C GLU A 2 -7.95 -6.04 -15.09
N SER A 3 -7.85 -6.06 -16.42
CA SER A 3 -6.54 -6.13 -17.05
C SER A 3 -5.79 -4.83 -16.80
N LEU A 4 -4.47 -4.88 -16.59
CA LEU A 4 -3.65 -3.66 -16.44
C LEU A 4 -3.80 -2.70 -17.64
N ARG A 5 -4.16 -3.23 -18.82
CA ARG A 5 -4.46 -2.43 -20.00
C ARG A 5 -5.74 -1.60 -19.83
N ASP A 6 -6.77 -2.18 -19.23
CA ASP A 6 -8.04 -1.48 -18.99
C ASP A 6 -7.90 -0.45 -17.87
N VAL A 7 -7.15 -0.80 -16.82
CA VAL A 7 -6.77 0.13 -15.74
C VAL A 7 -6.03 1.34 -16.33
N ARG A 8 -5.01 1.11 -17.18
CA ARG A 8 -4.26 2.18 -17.84
C ARG A 8 -5.17 3.09 -18.67
N ARG A 9 -6.10 2.53 -19.47
CA ARG A 9 -7.07 3.31 -20.25
C ARG A 9 -7.98 4.17 -19.38
N VAL A 10 -8.40 3.66 -18.22
CA VAL A 10 -9.16 4.44 -17.25
C VAL A 10 -8.31 5.58 -16.70
N MET A 11 -7.07 5.30 -16.29
CA MET A 11 -6.14 6.33 -15.79
C MET A 11 -5.89 7.43 -16.83
N GLU A 12 -5.64 7.09 -18.10
CA GLU A 12 -5.47 8.06 -19.19
C GLU A 12 -6.69 8.98 -19.36
N ARG A 13 -7.91 8.43 -19.22
CA ARG A 13 -9.15 9.24 -19.27
C ARG A 13 -9.29 10.14 -18.06
N GLU A 14 -8.92 9.67 -16.88
CA GLU A 14 -8.98 10.44 -15.64
C GLU A 14 -7.90 11.54 -15.61
N ALA A 15 -6.73 11.32 -16.24
CA ALA A 15 -5.73 12.35 -16.48
C ALA A 15 -6.27 13.47 -17.37
N LYS A 16 -6.96 13.12 -18.47
CA LYS A 16 -7.66 14.10 -19.34
C LYS A 16 -8.75 14.90 -18.62
N LYS A 17 -9.26 14.42 -17.48
CA LYS A 17 -10.22 15.11 -16.62
C LYS A 17 -9.57 15.94 -15.51
N GLY A 18 -8.23 16.06 -15.51
CA GLY A 18 -7.49 16.86 -14.54
C GLY A 18 -6.87 16.07 -13.38
N SER A 19 -6.85 14.74 -13.43
CA SER A 19 -5.98 13.98 -12.51
C SER A 19 -4.52 14.16 -12.90
N CYS A 20 -3.67 14.36 -11.90
CA CYS A 20 -2.22 14.38 -12.04
C CYS A 20 -1.74 13.07 -12.69
N PRO A 21 -0.97 13.13 -13.79
CA PRO A 21 -0.62 11.95 -14.57
C PRO A 21 0.57 11.18 -13.97
N LEU A 22 0.55 10.87 -12.67
CA LEU A 22 1.58 10.05 -12.02
C LEU A 22 1.66 8.65 -12.65
N LEU A 23 2.85 8.25 -13.04
CA LEU A 23 3.12 6.97 -13.67
C LEU A 23 3.87 6.06 -12.71
N PHE A 24 3.40 4.82 -12.56
CA PHE A 24 4.15 3.78 -11.85
C PHE A 24 5.45 3.46 -12.62
N GLU A 25 6.60 3.59 -11.94
CA GLU A 25 7.93 3.30 -12.50
C GLU A 25 8.37 1.88 -12.10
N ARG A 26 8.44 1.60 -10.79
CA ARG A 26 8.85 0.30 -10.24
C ARG A 26 8.47 0.20 -8.77
N ILE A 27 8.69 -0.97 -8.19
CA ILE A 27 8.77 -1.13 -6.74
C ILE A 27 10.23 -1.28 -6.28
N GLY A 28 10.48 -1.07 -5.00
CA GLY A 28 11.75 -1.37 -4.34
C GLY A 28 11.54 -1.90 -2.93
N PHE A 29 12.47 -2.75 -2.50
CA PHE A 29 12.57 -3.20 -1.12
C PHE A 29 13.58 -2.29 -0.39
N GLY A 30 13.21 -1.82 0.80
CA GLY A 30 14.13 -1.07 1.66
C GLY A 30 15.11 -1.98 2.40
N GLU A 31 15.89 -1.43 3.32
CA GLU A 31 16.88 -2.22 4.10
C GLU A 31 16.24 -3.27 5.02
N LYS A 32 15.06 -2.97 5.59
CA LYS A 32 14.30 -3.86 6.47
C LYS A 32 12.84 -3.95 6.02
N PRO A 33 12.60 -4.56 4.85
CA PRO A 33 11.27 -4.59 4.25
C PRO A 33 10.34 -5.57 4.96
N PHE A 34 10.88 -6.53 5.72
CA PHE A 34 10.11 -7.55 6.43
C PHE A 34 10.30 -7.41 7.94
N GLN A 35 9.19 -7.46 8.68
CA GLN A 35 9.18 -7.39 10.13
C GLN A 35 8.19 -8.41 10.69
N LEU A 36 8.66 -9.32 11.54
CA LEU A 36 7.79 -10.28 12.21
C LEU A 36 6.87 -9.58 13.21
N ILE A 37 5.63 -10.06 13.30
CA ILE A 37 4.64 -9.58 14.26
C ILE A 37 4.47 -10.67 15.34
N LEU A 38 5.17 -10.49 16.46
CA LEU A 38 5.35 -11.53 17.48
C LEU A 38 4.27 -11.57 18.57
N SER A 39 3.26 -10.70 18.50
CA SER A 39 2.15 -10.71 19.46
C SER A 39 0.89 -10.08 18.90
N GLU A 40 -0.24 -10.36 19.56
CA GLU A 40 -1.53 -9.76 19.23
C GLU A 40 -1.53 -8.24 19.45
N GLU A 41 -0.88 -7.77 20.52
CA GLU A 41 -0.72 -6.34 20.80
C GLU A 41 0.08 -5.65 19.71
N LYS A 42 1.15 -6.28 19.21
CA LYS A 42 1.96 -5.72 18.14
C LYS A 42 1.17 -5.66 16.83
N LEU A 43 0.39 -6.69 16.52
CA LEU A 43 -0.50 -6.67 15.36
C LEU A 43 -1.53 -5.54 15.47
N ASP A 44 -2.12 -5.36 16.65
CA ASP A 44 -3.07 -4.29 16.92
C ASP A 44 -2.46 -2.90 16.77
N GLU A 45 -1.21 -2.73 17.21
CA GLU A 45 -0.44 -1.50 17.03
C GLU A 45 -0.19 -1.24 15.54
N VAL A 46 0.28 -2.24 14.79
CA VAL A 46 0.53 -2.13 13.34
C VAL A 46 -0.76 -1.77 12.59
N LEU A 47 -1.86 -2.46 12.85
CA LEU A 47 -3.15 -2.15 12.22
C LEU A 47 -3.64 -0.75 12.59
N ALA A 48 -3.46 -0.33 13.84
CA ALA A 48 -3.81 1.02 14.26
C ALA A 48 -2.94 2.09 13.57
N TYR A 49 -1.65 1.84 13.38
CA TYR A 49 -0.76 2.72 12.63
C TYR A 49 -1.19 2.83 11.16
N LEU A 50 -1.37 1.69 10.47
CA LEU A 50 -1.73 1.66 9.05
C LEU A 50 -3.07 2.36 8.78
N LEU A 51 -4.06 2.19 9.67
CA LEU A 51 -5.37 2.84 9.55
C LEU A 51 -5.41 4.25 10.19
N ARG A 52 -4.32 4.72 10.79
CA ARG A 52 -4.24 5.98 11.56
C ARG A 52 -5.35 6.10 12.61
N LEU A 53 -5.50 5.06 13.42
CA LEU A 53 -6.48 4.90 14.50
C LEU A 53 -5.80 4.90 15.88
N LYS A 54 -6.61 4.91 16.95
CA LYS A 54 -6.14 4.89 18.35
C LYS A 54 -5.09 5.99 18.59
N SER A 55 -3.91 5.64 19.13
CA SER A 55 -2.78 6.55 19.37
C SER A 55 -2.19 7.17 18.09
N PHE A 56 -2.50 6.63 16.92
CA PHE A 56 -1.99 7.11 15.63
C PHE A 56 -2.95 8.07 14.92
N ARG A 57 -4.06 8.47 15.56
CA ARG A 57 -5.02 9.44 14.99
C ARG A 57 -4.38 10.80 14.65
N GLN A 58 -3.33 11.19 15.36
CA GLN A 58 -2.58 12.43 15.09
C GLN A 58 -1.95 12.48 13.70
N TYR A 59 -1.67 11.32 13.10
CA TYR A 59 -1.13 11.22 11.74
C TYR A 59 -2.23 11.21 10.66
N ALA A 60 -3.51 11.20 11.05
CA ALA A 60 -4.64 11.18 10.12
C ALA A 60 -4.99 12.61 9.63
N GLU A 61 -4.06 13.24 8.90
CA GLU A 61 -4.29 14.55 8.29
C GLU A 61 -5.30 14.48 7.13
N LYS A 62 -5.53 15.62 6.46
CA LYS A 62 -6.45 15.71 5.31
C LYS A 62 -6.09 14.72 4.19
N THR A 63 -4.81 14.35 4.06
CA THR A 63 -4.29 13.44 3.03
C THR A 63 -4.61 11.96 3.30
N VAL A 64 -5.02 11.57 4.52
CA VAL A 64 -5.38 10.18 4.88
C VAL A 64 -6.50 9.62 4.00
N ILE A 65 -7.32 10.49 3.41
CA ILE A 65 -8.38 10.12 2.48
C ILE A 65 -7.85 9.55 1.15
N ASN A 66 -6.56 9.70 0.87
CA ASN A 66 -5.91 9.20 -0.34
C ASN A 66 -5.43 7.75 -0.18
N ASN A 67 -5.27 7.28 1.05
CA ASN A 67 -4.84 5.91 1.32
C ASN A 67 -5.82 4.90 0.74
N VAL A 68 -5.27 3.81 0.22
CA VAL A 68 -6.04 2.67 -0.28
C VAL A 68 -5.91 1.55 0.72
N TYR A 69 -7.05 1.05 1.20
CA TYR A 69 -7.11 -0.01 2.19
C TYR A 69 -7.78 -1.25 1.60
N MET A 70 -7.24 -2.41 1.97
CA MET A 70 -7.96 -3.67 1.87
C MET A 70 -9.15 -3.62 2.82
N ASP A 71 -10.32 -3.84 2.27
CA ASP A 71 -11.56 -4.06 2.99
C ASP A 71 -12.08 -5.45 2.67
N LEU A 72 -12.77 -6.05 3.61
CA LEU A 72 -13.38 -7.36 3.46
C LEU A 72 -14.89 -7.21 3.39
N ASP A 73 -15.54 -8.08 2.62
CA ASP A 73 -16.99 -8.22 2.70
C ASP A 73 -17.40 -8.76 4.10
N MET A 74 -18.70 -8.73 4.41
CA MET A 74 -19.18 -9.17 5.72
C MET A 74 -18.79 -10.62 6.06
N PHE A 75 -18.57 -11.45 5.04
CA PHE A 75 -18.20 -12.86 5.17
C PHE A 75 -16.69 -13.11 5.21
N CYS A 76 -15.86 -12.05 5.10
CA CYS A 76 -14.39 -12.15 5.03
C CYS A 76 -13.93 -13.15 3.95
N LYS A 77 -14.51 -13.04 2.76
CA LYS A 77 -14.26 -13.93 1.62
C LYS A 77 -13.57 -13.24 0.45
N LYS A 78 -13.92 -11.98 0.17
CA LYS A 78 -13.37 -11.28 -0.99
C LYS A 78 -12.75 -9.95 -0.55
N PRO A 79 -11.43 -9.76 -0.72
CA PRO A 79 -10.83 -8.47 -0.54
C PRO A 79 -11.33 -7.50 -1.61
N GLN A 80 -11.61 -6.28 -1.19
CA GLN A 80 -11.91 -5.13 -2.03
C GLN A 80 -10.98 -4.00 -1.62
N PHE A 81 -10.51 -3.21 -2.57
CA PHE A 81 -9.62 -2.09 -2.28
C PHE A 81 -10.37 -0.79 -2.47
N LYS A 82 -10.31 0.07 -1.45
CA LYS A 82 -11.03 1.34 -1.47
C LYS A 82 -10.30 2.42 -0.67
N ARG A 83 -10.60 3.66 -1.01
CA ARG A 83 -10.31 4.82 -0.18
C ARG A 83 -11.34 4.93 0.94
N THR A 84 -10.96 5.59 2.02
CA THR A 84 -11.89 5.93 3.12
C THR A 84 -11.89 7.43 3.34
N HIS A 85 -13.07 8.00 3.56
CA HIS A 85 -13.27 9.44 3.77
C HIS A 85 -13.56 9.79 5.23
N SER A 86 -13.69 8.80 6.12
CA SER A 86 -13.95 9.04 7.54
C SER A 86 -13.17 8.11 8.47
N VAL A 87 -13.08 8.50 9.74
CA VAL A 87 -12.56 7.63 10.81
C VAL A 87 -13.48 6.41 11.00
N MET A 88 -14.80 6.59 10.91
CA MET A 88 -15.78 5.50 11.07
C MET A 88 -15.59 4.39 10.02
N GLU A 89 -15.30 4.74 8.78
CA GLU A 89 -15.02 3.75 7.74
C GLU A 89 -13.75 2.94 8.05
N ARG A 90 -12.69 3.61 8.53
CA ARG A 90 -11.42 2.97 8.94
C ARG A 90 -11.60 2.07 10.16
N GLU A 91 -12.38 2.51 11.15
CA GLU A 91 -12.76 1.66 12.29
C GLU A 91 -13.59 0.44 11.85
N GLY A 92 -14.44 0.61 10.84
CA GLY A 92 -15.18 -0.49 10.22
C GLY A 92 -14.25 -1.52 9.55
N ILE A 93 -13.22 -1.06 8.84
CA ILE A 93 -12.18 -1.92 8.25
C ILE A 93 -11.43 -2.66 9.37
N TYR A 94 -10.97 -1.94 10.41
CA TYR A 94 -10.29 -2.54 11.56
C TYR A 94 -11.14 -3.67 12.18
N ALA A 95 -12.43 -3.42 12.45
CA ALA A 95 -13.32 -4.42 13.01
C ALA A 95 -13.50 -5.66 12.12
N ARG A 96 -13.48 -5.50 10.80
CA ARG A 96 -13.53 -6.62 9.83
C ARG A 96 -12.22 -7.40 9.80
N VAL A 97 -11.08 -6.72 9.81
CA VAL A 97 -9.76 -7.37 9.90
C VAL A 97 -9.63 -8.17 11.20
N GLN A 98 -10.10 -7.63 12.33
CA GLN A 98 -10.12 -8.36 13.61
C GLN A 98 -10.96 -9.64 13.56
N ARG A 99 -12.10 -9.63 12.86
CA ARG A 99 -12.90 -10.84 12.63
C ARG A 99 -12.18 -11.83 11.72
N TYR A 100 -11.54 -11.34 10.66
CA TYR A 100 -10.80 -12.19 9.74
C TYR A 100 -9.59 -12.84 10.39
N LYS A 101 -8.85 -12.08 11.21
CA LYS A 101 -7.76 -12.59 12.06
C LYS A 101 -8.19 -13.81 12.87
N LYS A 102 -9.34 -13.75 13.55
CA LYS A 102 -9.89 -14.88 14.33
C LYS A 102 -10.19 -16.11 13.48
N LYS A 103 -10.57 -15.91 12.21
CA LYS A 103 -10.80 -17.00 11.26
C LYS A 103 -9.49 -17.62 10.77
N LEU A 104 -8.47 -16.81 10.53
CA LEU A 104 -7.15 -17.27 10.12
C LEU A 104 -6.39 -17.94 11.27
N ASN A 105 -6.62 -17.49 12.52
CA ASN A 105 -5.96 -17.98 13.73
C ASN A 105 -4.43 -18.07 13.55
N PRO A 106 -3.75 -16.95 13.25
CA PRO A 106 -2.34 -16.96 12.94
C PRO A 106 -1.49 -17.33 14.16
N ASP A 107 -0.38 -18.03 13.91
CA ASP A 107 0.68 -18.23 14.90
C ASP A 107 1.52 -16.95 15.01
N TYR A 108 1.67 -16.40 16.22
CA TYR A 108 2.44 -15.19 16.43
C TYR A 108 3.94 -15.46 16.56
N GLU A 109 4.38 -16.68 16.92
CA GLU A 109 5.82 -16.95 17.09
C GLU A 109 6.57 -16.85 15.75
N SER A 110 5.91 -17.19 14.65
CA SER A 110 6.55 -17.16 13.33
C SER A 110 5.62 -16.93 12.12
N GLY A 111 4.30 -16.87 12.36
CA GLY A 111 3.28 -16.93 11.33
C GLY A 111 2.77 -15.58 10.82
N LEU A 112 3.28 -14.44 11.29
CA LEU A 112 2.90 -13.12 10.77
C LEU A 112 4.10 -12.25 10.43
N CYS A 113 4.03 -11.63 9.25
CA CYS A 113 5.05 -10.71 8.76
C CYS A 113 4.41 -9.47 8.14
N LEU A 114 4.85 -8.29 8.60
CA LEU A 114 4.62 -7.02 7.91
C LEU A 114 5.68 -6.86 6.82
N GLU A 115 5.24 -6.81 5.56
CA GLU A 115 6.04 -6.36 4.44
C GLU A 115 5.82 -4.86 4.20
N THR A 116 6.89 -4.14 3.87
CA THR A 116 6.88 -2.76 3.37
C THR A 116 7.61 -2.68 2.04
N VAL A 117 6.88 -2.33 0.99
CA VAL A 117 7.37 -2.16 -0.37
C VAL A 117 7.24 -0.71 -0.77
N ARG A 118 8.31 -0.10 -1.28
CA ARG A 118 8.29 1.26 -1.82
C ARG A 118 7.78 1.22 -3.25
N CYS A 119 6.63 1.83 -3.50
CA CYS A 119 6.16 2.13 -4.86
C CYS A 119 6.75 3.47 -5.31
N ILE A 120 7.42 3.45 -6.47
CA ILE A 120 8.06 4.62 -7.05
C ILE A 120 7.23 5.08 -8.25
N PHE A 121 6.87 6.35 -8.25
CA PHE A 121 6.12 7.00 -9.30
C PHE A 121 6.90 8.17 -9.89
N THR A 122 6.70 8.41 -11.18
CA THR A 122 7.30 9.52 -11.92
C THR A 122 6.23 10.38 -12.56
N LEU A 123 6.58 11.61 -12.88
CA LEU A 123 5.76 12.46 -13.71
C LEU A 123 6.32 12.48 -15.13
N PRO A 124 5.43 12.57 -16.15
CA PRO A 124 5.85 12.91 -17.50
C PRO A 124 6.61 14.25 -17.51
N GLU A 125 7.51 14.39 -18.48
CA GLU A 125 8.29 15.62 -18.65
C GLU A 125 7.39 16.85 -18.75
N GLY A 126 7.71 17.89 -17.96
CA GLY A 126 6.95 19.15 -17.90
C GLY A 126 5.63 19.11 -17.12
N GLU A 127 5.22 17.97 -16.54
CA GLU A 127 4.03 17.88 -15.69
C GLU A 127 4.33 18.26 -14.22
N ALA A 128 5.58 18.16 -13.78
CA ALA A 128 6.00 18.51 -12.42
C ALA A 128 5.71 19.99 -12.09
N GLU A 129 6.09 20.91 -12.98
CA GLU A 129 5.82 22.35 -12.86
C GLU A 129 4.33 22.67 -12.72
N LYS A 130 3.44 21.89 -13.33
CA LYS A 130 1.98 22.10 -13.24
C LYS A 130 1.43 21.67 -11.88
N CYS A 131 2.12 20.77 -11.19
CA CYS A 131 1.78 20.31 -9.85
C CYS A 131 2.39 21.19 -8.76
N ARG A 132 3.30 22.10 -9.12
CA ARG A 132 4.03 22.97 -8.20
C ARG A 132 3.13 24.07 -7.64
N MET A 133 3.24 24.34 -6.36
CA MET A 133 2.49 25.39 -5.66
C MET A 133 3.26 25.96 -4.49
N THR A 134 2.83 27.12 -3.98
CA THR A 134 3.38 27.71 -2.77
C THR A 134 2.45 27.47 -1.60
N HIS A 135 2.94 26.81 -0.56
CA HIS A 135 2.24 26.63 0.72
C HIS A 135 3.07 27.28 1.82
N GLU A 136 2.48 28.23 2.56
CA GLU A 136 3.17 28.96 3.65
C GLU A 136 4.52 29.59 3.24
N GLY A 137 4.62 30.08 2.00
CA GLY A 137 5.84 30.70 1.48
C GLY A 137 6.93 29.71 1.03
N GLN A 138 6.69 28.40 1.17
CA GLN A 138 7.57 27.35 0.66
C GLN A 138 7.00 26.73 -0.61
N GLU A 139 7.88 26.43 -1.56
CA GLU A 139 7.53 25.69 -2.76
C GLU A 139 7.25 24.22 -2.39
N THR A 140 6.13 23.69 -2.86
CA THR A 140 5.69 22.30 -2.66
C THR A 140 4.95 21.80 -3.90
N TYR A 141 4.49 20.55 -3.88
CA TYR A 141 3.77 19.91 -4.98
C TYR A 141 2.43 19.37 -4.48
N ALA A 142 1.36 19.53 -5.28
CA ALA A 142 0.12 18.80 -5.06
C ALA A 142 -0.30 18.00 -6.28
N PHE A 143 -0.59 16.72 -6.03
CA PHE A 143 -0.97 15.75 -7.04
C PHE A 143 -2.47 15.46 -6.90
N ILE A 144 -3.29 16.28 -7.55
CA ILE A 144 -4.76 16.10 -7.52
C ILE A 144 -5.11 14.83 -8.29
N MET A 145 -5.75 13.84 -7.65
CA MET A 145 -6.06 12.57 -8.29
C MET A 145 -7.48 12.10 -7.97
N SER A 146 -8.17 11.57 -8.98
CA SER A 146 -9.48 10.95 -8.77
C SER A 146 -9.37 9.62 -8.02
N ASN A 147 -10.50 9.15 -7.45
CA ASN A 147 -10.57 7.82 -6.83
C ASN A 147 -10.11 6.71 -7.80
N LYS A 148 -10.54 6.80 -9.07
CA LYS A 148 -10.14 5.82 -10.09
C LYS A 148 -8.65 5.86 -10.38
N TYR A 149 -8.05 7.05 -10.39
CA TYR A 149 -6.61 7.20 -10.63
C TYR A 149 -5.78 6.58 -9.50
N ILE A 150 -6.14 6.87 -8.25
CA ILE A 150 -5.48 6.32 -7.06
C ILE A 150 -5.59 4.79 -7.01
N LEU A 151 -6.78 4.23 -7.27
CA LEU A 151 -6.96 2.78 -7.35
C LEU A 151 -6.18 2.15 -8.50
N GLY A 152 -6.00 2.89 -9.61
CA GLY A 152 -5.14 2.47 -10.71
C GLY A 152 -3.67 2.39 -10.31
N LEU A 153 -3.15 3.39 -9.59
CA LEU A 153 -1.78 3.37 -9.04
C LEU A 153 -1.58 2.19 -8.09
N PHE A 154 -2.53 1.96 -7.18
CA PHE A 154 -2.52 0.79 -6.30
C PHE A 154 -2.49 -0.51 -7.10
N THR A 155 -3.30 -0.64 -8.15
CA THR A 155 -3.34 -1.85 -8.98
C THR A 155 -2.00 -2.11 -9.67
N HIS A 156 -1.31 -1.06 -10.13
CA HIS A 156 0.04 -1.18 -10.69
C HIS A 156 1.06 -1.64 -9.64
N CYS A 157 1.04 -1.07 -8.44
CA CYS A 157 1.87 -1.50 -7.32
C CYS A 157 1.64 -2.98 -6.97
N GLU A 158 0.38 -3.38 -6.80
CA GLU A 158 0.00 -4.74 -6.43
C GLU A 158 0.42 -5.76 -7.52
N ALA A 159 0.22 -5.41 -8.79
CA ALA A 159 0.62 -6.27 -9.90
C ALA A 159 2.15 -6.41 -10.00
N ALA A 160 2.90 -5.32 -9.84
CA ALA A 160 4.35 -5.35 -9.84
C ALA A 160 4.91 -6.16 -8.65
N ARG A 161 4.30 -6.05 -7.47
CA ARG A 161 4.71 -6.87 -6.33
C ARG A 161 4.48 -8.36 -6.57
N LYS A 162 3.40 -8.74 -7.25
CA LYS A 162 3.14 -10.13 -7.65
C LYS A 162 4.07 -10.62 -8.77
N SER A 163 4.56 -9.73 -9.63
CA SER A 163 5.44 -10.12 -10.74
C SER A 163 6.91 -10.29 -10.35
N VAL A 164 7.34 -9.81 -9.18
CA VAL A 164 8.70 -10.00 -8.63
C VAL A 164 9.18 -11.45 -8.76
N VAL A 165 8.29 -12.41 -8.53
CA VAL A 165 8.58 -13.86 -8.62
C VAL A 165 9.04 -14.27 -10.02
N SER A 166 8.62 -13.55 -11.06
CA SER A 166 8.90 -13.85 -12.47
C SER A 166 10.15 -13.15 -13.01
N ASP A 167 10.64 -12.11 -12.33
CA ASP A 167 11.70 -11.24 -12.86
C ASP A 167 13.12 -11.74 -12.52
N GLY A 168 13.26 -12.81 -11.73
CA GLY A 168 14.55 -13.47 -11.44
C GLY A 168 15.58 -12.59 -10.72
N VAL A 169 15.14 -11.48 -10.12
CA VAL A 169 15.99 -10.51 -9.43
C VAL A 169 16.48 -11.11 -8.11
N GLU A 170 17.81 -11.20 -7.94
CA GLU A 170 18.41 -11.60 -6.67
C GLU A 170 18.34 -10.46 -5.65
N TYR A 171 17.64 -10.70 -4.54
CA TYR A 171 17.58 -9.77 -3.41
C TYR A 171 18.72 -10.05 -2.41
N GLY A 172 19.97 -10.00 -2.90
CA GLY A 172 21.15 -10.42 -2.13
C GLY A 172 21.42 -9.65 -0.82
N HIS A 173 20.74 -8.52 -0.59
CA HIS A 173 20.80 -7.77 0.66
C HIS A 173 19.83 -8.31 1.74
N LEU A 174 18.87 -9.15 1.36
CA LEU A 174 17.90 -9.77 2.26
C LEU A 174 18.42 -11.11 2.79
N ALA A 175 18.00 -11.48 4.00
CA ALA A 175 18.26 -12.81 4.52
C ALA A 175 17.49 -13.88 3.74
N GLU A 176 17.94 -15.14 3.75
CA GLU A 176 17.31 -16.24 2.99
C GLU A 176 15.79 -16.35 3.23
N ARG A 177 15.36 -16.24 4.49
CA ARG A 177 13.93 -16.25 4.86
C ARG A 177 13.15 -15.09 4.23
N GLU A 178 13.74 -13.91 4.20
CA GLU A 178 13.14 -12.71 3.61
C GLU A 178 13.09 -12.79 2.09
N GLN A 179 14.10 -13.41 1.46
CA GLN A 179 14.09 -13.69 0.03
C GLN A 179 12.92 -14.63 -0.35
N LYS A 180 12.69 -15.70 0.43
CA LYS A 180 11.53 -16.59 0.23
C LYS A 180 10.20 -15.83 0.35
N THR A 181 10.08 -14.91 1.30
CA THR A 181 8.90 -14.04 1.44
C THR A 181 8.78 -13.05 0.25
N ALA A 182 9.89 -12.46 -0.20
CA ALA A 182 9.92 -11.60 -1.37
C ALA A 182 9.46 -12.34 -2.65
N LEU A 183 9.85 -13.60 -2.78
CA LEU A 183 9.42 -14.51 -3.85
C LEU A 183 8.03 -15.13 -3.62
N LEU A 184 7.34 -14.78 -2.52
CA LEU A 184 6.02 -15.29 -2.15
C LEU A 184 5.97 -16.82 -2.03
N GLU A 185 7.09 -17.47 -1.68
CA GLU A 185 7.17 -18.94 -1.62
C GLU A 185 6.58 -19.52 -0.32
N ASN A 186 6.75 -18.80 0.79
CA ASN A 186 6.32 -19.20 2.13
C ASN A 186 5.18 -18.30 2.68
N VAL A 187 4.47 -17.61 1.80
CA VAL A 187 3.32 -16.77 2.20
C VAL A 187 2.01 -17.54 2.01
N GLY A 188 1.15 -17.48 3.02
CA GLY A 188 -0.23 -17.96 3.00
C GLY A 188 -1.19 -16.82 2.69
N ASP A 189 -2.22 -16.69 3.53
CA ASP A 189 -3.23 -15.64 3.38
C ASP A 189 -2.68 -14.23 3.64
N VAL A 190 -3.28 -13.24 2.99
CA VAL A 190 -3.04 -11.81 3.28
C VAL A 190 -4.07 -11.36 4.31
N LEU A 191 -3.62 -11.02 5.52
CA LEU A 191 -4.50 -10.54 6.59
C LEU A 191 -4.99 -9.12 6.30
N PHE A 192 -4.09 -8.24 5.85
CA PHE A 192 -4.39 -6.84 5.56
C PHE A 192 -3.39 -6.26 4.57
N GLN A 193 -3.81 -5.28 3.77
CA GLN A 193 -2.94 -4.56 2.85
C GLN A 193 -3.38 -3.09 2.73
N ALA A 194 -2.42 -2.18 2.62
CA ALA A 194 -2.69 -0.76 2.44
C ALA A 194 -1.58 -0.06 1.64
N LEU A 195 -1.96 0.83 0.73
CA LEU A 195 -1.05 1.81 0.13
C LEU A 195 -1.27 3.15 0.83
N LEU A 196 -0.21 3.66 1.46
CA LEU A 196 -0.24 4.91 2.22
C LEU A 196 0.22 6.06 1.32
N LEU A 197 -0.72 6.90 0.92
CA LEU A 197 -0.51 8.11 0.12
C LEU A 197 -0.61 9.39 0.97
N ASP A 198 -0.76 9.25 2.28
CA ASP A 198 -0.69 10.34 3.26
C ASP A 198 0.72 10.59 3.78
N ASP A 199 1.62 9.62 3.62
CA ASP A 199 3.01 9.65 4.06
C ASP A 199 3.92 9.34 2.86
N VAL A 200 4.04 10.32 1.96
CA VAL A 200 4.77 10.22 0.70
C VAL A 200 6.05 11.03 0.74
N GLU A 201 7.10 10.52 0.10
CA GLU A 201 8.35 11.25 -0.12
C GLU A 201 8.41 11.72 -1.57
N TYR A 202 8.76 12.98 -1.79
CA TYR A 202 8.99 13.52 -3.13
C TYR A 202 10.40 14.10 -3.23
N GLY A 203 11.19 13.58 -4.17
CA GLY A 203 12.58 13.97 -4.39
C GLY A 203 13.08 13.43 -5.73
N ASP A 204 14.02 14.15 -6.35
CA ASP A 204 14.60 13.78 -7.66
C ASP A 204 13.55 13.49 -8.76
N GLY A 205 12.43 14.23 -8.74
CA GLY A 205 11.32 14.05 -9.68
C GLY A 205 10.50 12.77 -9.48
N ARG A 206 10.69 12.08 -8.35
CA ARG A 206 10.01 10.84 -8.01
C ARG A 206 9.17 10.99 -6.75
N LEU A 207 7.97 10.45 -6.80
CA LEU A 207 7.10 10.26 -5.63
C LEU A 207 7.24 8.82 -5.14
N CYS A 208 7.51 8.63 -3.86
CA CYS A 208 7.57 7.32 -3.22
C CYS A 208 6.43 7.19 -2.21
N ALA A 209 5.73 6.06 -2.25
CA ALA A 209 4.70 5.69 -1.29
C ALA A 209 4.90 4.26 -0.82
N ASN A 210 4.51 3.96 0.43
CA ASN A 210 4.67 2.63 0.99
C ASN A 210 3.41 1.79 0.77
N LEU A 211 3.58 0.63 0.13
CA LEU A 211 2.63 -0.47 0.13
C LEU A 211 2.98 -1.41 1.29
N HIS A 212 2.08 -1.52 2.25
CA HIS A 212 2.20 -2.44 3.37
C HIS A 212 1.30 -3.65 3.17
N THR A 213 1.84 -4.84 3.42
CA THR A 213 1.09 -6.10 3.39
C THR A 213 1.39 -6.90 4.64
N ILE A 214 0.36 -7.36 5.35
CA ILE A 214 0.51 -8.29 6.47
C ILE A 214 0.22 -9.70 5.94
N TYR A 215 1.27 -10.50 5.81
CA TYR A 215 1.20 -11.89 5.40
C TYR A 215 1.06 -12.81 6.60
N CYS A 216 0.24 -13.83 6.45
CA CYS A 216 0.38 -15.06 7.21
C CYS A 216 1.49 -15.89 6.55
N LEU A 217 2.52 -16.29 7.30
CA LEU A 217 3.59 -17.14 6.78
C LEU A 217 3.24 -18.61 6.97
N ASN A 218 3.57 -19.42 5.97
CA ASN A 218 3.48 -20.87 6.02
C ASN A 218 4.90 -21.41 6.18
N GLU A 219 5.29 -21.83 7.39
CA GLU A 219 6.58 -22.48 7.64
C GLU A 219 6.57 -23.98 7.25
N LYS A 220 5.92 -24.34 6.14
CA LYS A 220 5.95 -25.73 5.65
C LYS A 220 7.19 -26.02 4.82
#